data_AF-A0A355FUS4-F1
#
_entry.id   AF-A0A355FUS4-F1
#
_cell.length_a   1.000
_cell.length_b   1.000
_cell.length_c   1.000
_cell.angle_alpha   90.00
_cell.angle_beta   90.00
_cell.angle_gamma   90.00
#
_symmetry.space_group_name_H-M   'P 1'
#
loop_
_entity.id
_entity.type
_entity.pdbx_description
1 polymer ?
#
loop_
_entity_poly.entity_id
_entity_poly.type
_entity_poly.pdbx_seq_one_letter_code
_entity_poly.pdbx_strand_id
1 'polypeptide(L)'
;FRIELRPDAFDARETEQLTAACAKHFDISKEEADYFVINDRIDNKLYEYGGITIQFKNGSTADFADASDQLSREILMRTVAKSFVCYPKEIAELIH
;
A
#
# COMPACT_ATOMS: atom_id res chain seq x y z
N PHE A 1 10.81 1.03 12.61
CA PHE A 1 10.37 1.50 11.29
C PHE A 1 9.03 2.21 11.36
N ARG A 2 8.94 3.37 10.70
CA ARG A 2 7.73 4.16 10.40
C ARG A 2 7.33 3.85 8.96
N ILE A 3 6.02 3.82 8.70
CA ILE A 3 5.47 3.61 7.36
C ILE A 3 4.54 4.78 7.08
N GLU A 4 4.75 5.46 5.97
CA GLU A 4 3.86 6.49 5.45
C GLU A 4 3.17 5.97 4.21
N LEU A 5 1.86 6.23 4.11
CA LEU A 5 0.99 5.70 3.06
C LEU A 5 0.26 6.86 2.39
N ARG A 6 0.33 6.94 1.06
CA ARG A 6 -0.44 7.93 0.30
C ARG A 6 -0.82 7.39 -1.08
N PRO A 7 -1.82 7.98 -1.76
CA PRO A 7 -2.19 7.56 -3.11
C PRO A 7 -1.06 7.81 -4.12
N ASP A 8 -0.36 8.94 -4.00
CA ASP A 8 0.70 9.37 -4.91
C ASP A 8 2.07 8.76 -4.58
N ALA A 9 2.89 8.52 -5.60
CA ALA A 9 4.25 8.00 -5.40
C ALA A 9 5.12 8.97 -4.58
N PHE A 10 6.01 8.44 -3.74
CA PHE A 10 7.10 9.21 -3.14
C PHE A 10 8.14 9.52 -4.20
N ASP A 11 8.50 10.79 -4.34
CA ASP A 11 9.45 11.21 -5.35
C ASP A 11 10.90 10.92 -4.92
N ALA A 12 11.81 10.97 -5.89
CA ALA A 12 13.22 10.64 -5.64
C ALA A 12 13.87 11.59 -4.63
N ARG A 13 13.39 12.83 -4.52
CA ARG A 13 13.94 13.81 -3.58
C ARG A 13 13.53 13.47 -2.15
N GLU A 14 12.29 13.07 -1.93
CA GLU A 14 11.78 12.62 -0.62
C GLU A 14 12.54 11.39 -0.14
N THR A 15 12.72 10.39 -1.01
CA THR A 15 13.48 9.18 -0.65
C THR A 15 14.95 9.47 -0.41
N GLU A 16 15.57 10.32 -1.23
CA GLU A 16 16.98 10.72 -1.06
C GLU A 16 17.22 11.44 0.27
N GLN A 17 16.28 12.30 0.69
CA GLN A 17 16.36 12.97 1.99
C GLN A 17 16.32 11.96 3.16
N LEU A 18 15.44 10.96 3.07
CA LEU A 18 15.35 9.87 4.04
C LEU A 18 16.64 9.05 4.07
N THR A 19 17.16 8.64 2.91
CA THR A 19 18.40 7.85 2.80
C THR A 19 19.61 8.63 3.34
N ALA A 20 19.72 9.93 3.01
CA ALA A 20 20.79 10.78 3.53
C ALA A 20 20.71 10.97 5.05
N ALA A 21 19.49 11.10 5.59
CA ALA A 21 19.29 11.16 7.03
C ALA A 21 19.66 9.83 7.72
N CYS A 22 19.30 8.68 7.13
CA CYS A 22 19.74 7.36 7.58
C CYS A 22 21.27 7.24 7.60
N ALA A 23 21.93 7.54 6.48
CA ALA A 23 23.38 7.46 6.34
C ALA A 23 24.08 8.29 7.42
N LYS A 24 23.62 9.53 7.63
CA LYS A 24 24.16 10.43 8.65
C LYS A 24 23.90 9.96 10.08
N HIS A 25 22.71 9.45 10.37
CA HIS A 25 22.33 9.08 11.74
C HIS A 25 23.07 7.81 12.21
N PHE A 26 23.22 6.84 11.32
CA PHE A 26 23.86 5.56 11.63
C PHE A 26 25.36 5.54 11.30
N ASP A 27 25.91 6.62 10.74
CA ASP A 27 27.30 6.73 10.29
C ASP A 27 27.70 5.60 9.32
N ILE A 28 26.83 5.38 8.33
CA ILE A 28 26.98 4.35 7.30
C ILE A 28 27.05 4.98 5.90
N SER A 29 27.52 4.21 4.93
CA SER A 29 27.49 4.63 3.54
C SER A 29 26.06 4.82 3.04
N LYS A 30 25.91 5.58 1.95
CA LYS A 30 24.60 5.78 1.33
C LYS A 30 24.04 4.46 0.78
N GLU A 31 24.92 3.62 0.25
CA GLU A 31 24.59 2.29 -0.26
C GLU A 31 24.05 1.38 0.84
N GLU A 32 24.62 1.43 2.04
CA GLU A 32 24.09 0.72 3.21
C GLU A 32 22.77 1.32 3.71
N ALA A 33 22.65 2.66 3.69
CA ALA A 33 21.43 3.35 4.10
C ALA A 33 20.22 3.05 3.20
N ASP A 34 20.44 2.77 1.91
CA ASP A 34 19.38 2.44 0.95
C ASP A 34 18.63 1.16 1.35
N TYR A 35 19.28 0.22 2.05
CA TYR A 35 18.60 -0.97 2.60
C TYR A 35 17.59 -0.64 3.71
N PHE A 36 17.67 0.53 4.32
CA PHE A 36 16.77 0.97 5.39
C PHE A 36 15.60 1.80 4.88
N VAL A 37 15.63 2.28 3.63
CA VAL A 37 14.57 3.09 3.03
C VAL A 37 13.89 2.29 1.92
N ILE A 38 12.68 1.79 2.20
CA ILE A 38 11.89 1.04 1.24
C ILE A 38 10.81 1.97 0.70
N ASN A 39 10.80 2.21 -0.62
CA ASN A 39 9.74 2.93 -1.31
C ASN A 39 9.11 1.99 -2.34
N ASP A 40 7.85 1.63 -2.14
CA ASP A 40 7.16 0.71 -3.03
C ASP A 40 5.64 0.97 -3.01
N ARG A 41 4.88 0.15 -3.74
CA ARG A 41 3.44 0.27 -3.89
C ARG A 41 2.74 -1.02 -3.49
N ILE A 42 1.63 -0.85 -2.78
CA ILE A 42 0.72 -1.94 -2.43
C ILE A 42 -0.55 -1.76 -3.24
N ASP A 43 -0.90 -2.78 -4.01
CA ASP A 43 -2.16 -2.86 -4.72
C ASP A 43 -3.08 -3.86 -4.00
N ASN A 44 -4.27 -3.40 -3.60
CA ASN A 44 -5.30 -4.26 -3.03
C ASN A 44 -6.44 -4.42 -4.04
N LYS A 45 -6.60 -5.63 -4.56
CA LYS A 45 -7.78 -6.06 -5.31
C LYS A 45 -8.72 -6.77 -4.33
N LEU A 46 -9.77 -6.06 -3.91
CA LEU A 46 -10.71 -6.52 -2.89
C LEU A 46 -11.47 -7.79 -3.32
N TYR A 47 -11.90 -7.85 -4.57
CA TYR A 47 -12.65 -8.97 -5.11
C TYR A 47 -12.43 -9.13 -6.62
N GLU A 48 -12.51 -10.37 -7.09
CA GLU A 48 -12.48 -10.72 -8.50
C GLU A 48 -13.82 -11.32 -8.90
N TYR A 49 -14.36 -10.86 -10.03
CA TYR A 49 -15.62 -11.36 -10.55
C TYR A 49 -15.58 -12.88 -10.74
N GLY A 50 -16.63 -13.57 -10.31
CA GLY A 50 -16.71 -15.03 -10.32
C GLY A 50 -16.00 -15.70 -9.14
N GLY A 51 -15.48 -14.93 -8.17
CA GLY A 51 -14.80 -15.48 -6.99
C GLY A 51 -15.73 -16.22 -6.04
N ILE A 52 -16.98 -15.76 -5.89
CA ILE A 52 -17.99 -16.33 -5.00
C ILE A 52 -19.34 -16.36 -5.72
N THR A 53 -19.90 -17.56 -5.88
CA THR A 53 -21.25 -17.77 -6.43
C THR A 53 -22.24 -18.03 -5.30
N ILE A 54 -23.32 -17.25 -5.25
CA ILE A 54 -24.45 -17.45 -4.35
C ILE A 54 -25.51 -18.29 -5.05
N GLN A 55 -25.98 -19.36 -4.41
CA GLN A 55 -27.16 -20.11 -4.84
C GLN A 55 -28.38 -19.74 -3.97
N PHE A 56 -29.46 -19.33 -4.62
CA PHE A 56 -30.71 -18.98 -3.95
C PHE A 56 -31.61 -20.21 -3.76
N LYS A 57 -32.60 -20.10 -2.87
CA LYS A 57 -33.57 -21.17 -2.58
C LYS A 57 -34.39 -21.63 -3.80
N ASN A 58 -34.54 -20.77 -4.80
CA ASN A 58 -35.21 -21.08 -6.07
C ASN A 58 -34.30 -21.82 -7.08
N GLY A 59 -33.06 -22.13 -6.71
CA GLY A 59 -32.07 -22.79 -7.56
C GLY A 59 -31.28 -21.87 -8.49
N SER A 60 -31.62 -20.58 -8.58
CA SER A 60 -30.85 -19.60 -9.35
C SER A 60 -29.51 -19.30 -8.68
N THR A 61 -28.54 -18.85 -9.47
CA THR A 61 -27.21 -18.44 -9.00
C THR A 61 -26.89 -17.01 -9.41
N ALA A 62 -26.11 -16.31 -8.60
CA ALA A 62 -25.56 -15.00 -8.93
C ALA A 62 -24.15 -14.84 -8.32
N ASP A 63 -23.34 -13.95 -8.88
CA ASP A 63 -22.07 -13.57 -8.27
C ASP A 63 -22.31 -12.77 -6.97
N PHE A 64 -21.44 -12.92 -5.98
CA PHE A 64 -21.53 -12.17 -4.73
C PHE A 64 -21.58 -10.65 -4.94
N ALA A 65 -20.82 -10.11 -5.91
CA ALA A 65 -20.84 -8.68 -6.23
C ALA A 65 -22.16 -8.22 -6.86
N ASP A 66 -22.94 -9.15 -7.43
CA ASP A 66 -24.25 -8.87 -8.02
C ASP A 66 -25.40 -9.07 -7.01
N ALA A 67 -25.19 -9.91 -6.00
CA ALA A 67 -26.18 -10.28 -4.99
C ALA A 67 -26.07 -9.51 -3.66
N SER A 68 -24.97 -8.77 -3.45
CA SER A 68 -24.73 -8.01 -2.22
C SER A 68 -25.44 -6.66 -2.23
N ASP A 69 -26.33 -6.44 -1.27
CA ASP A 69 -26.98 -5.13 -1.04
C ASP A 69 -26.10 -4.16 -0.21
N GLN A 70 -25.05 -4.67 0.46
CA GLN A 70 -24.22 -3.90 1.39
C GLN A 70 -22.98 -3.27 0.74
N LEU A 71 -22.45 -3.88 -0.33
CA LEU A 71 -21.30 -3.36 -1.06
C LEU A 71 -21.65 -3.21 -2.54
N SER A 72 -21.36 -2.04 -3.10
CA SER A 72 -21.52 -1.83 -4.54
C SER A 72 -20.47 -2.61 -5.32
N ARG A 73 -20.87 -3.16 -6.47
CA ARG A 73 -19.98 -3.81 -7.45
C ARG A 73 -18.75 -2.95 -7.76
N GLU A 74 -18.95 -1.63 -7.87
CA GLU A 74 -17.88 -0.66 -8.10
C GLU A 74 -16.80 -0.69 -7.01
N ILE A 75 -17.17 -0.75 -5.72
CA ILE A 75 -16.22 -0.79 -4.60
C ILE A 75 -15.46 -2.12 -4.58
N LEU A 76 -16.15 -3.23 -4.80
CA LEU A 76 -15.56 -4.58 -4.79
C LEU A 76 -14.54 -4.78 -5.92
N MET A 77 -14.84 -4.23 -7.10
CA MET A 77 -13.97 -4.36 -8.28
C MET A 77 -12.85 -3.32 -8.31
N ARG A 78 -12.87 -2.31 -7.43
CA ARG A 78 -11.85 -1.27 -7.39
C ARG A 78 -10.54 -1.82 -6.86
N THR A 79 -9.49 -1.71 -7.66
CA THR A 79 -8.11 -1.83 -7.16
C THR A 79 -7.76 -0.56 -6.40
N VAL A 80 -7.46 -0.70 -5.11
CA VAL A 80 -6.93 0.42 -4.31
C VAL A 80 -5.42 0.31 -4.31
N ALA A 81 -4.77 1.28 -4.94
CA ALA A 81 -3.33 1.43 -4.94
C ALA A 81 -2.92 2.44 -3.86
N LYS A 82 -1.90 2.10 -3.08
CA LYS A 82 -1.23 3.04 -2.19
C LYS A 82 0.27 2.88 -2.33
N SER A 83 0.96 3.99 -2.55
CA SER A 83 2.41 4.03 -2.37
C SER A 83 2.73 4.10 -0.88
N PHE A 84 3.83 3.49 -0.50
CA PHE A 84 4.36 3.57 0.85
C PHE A 84 5.87 3.83 0.85
N VAL A 85 6.32 4.56 1.86
CA VAL A 85 7.73 4.62 2.21
C VAL A 85 7.89 4.12 3.65
N CYS A 86 8.91 3.28 3.86
CA CYS A 86 9.26 2.70 5.15
C CYS A 86 10.70 3.06 5.48
N TYR A 87 10.92 3.56 6.70
CA TYR A 87 12.25 3.98 7.16
C TYR A 87 12.34 3.90 8.70
N PRO A 88 13.54 3.92 9.31
CA PRO A 88 13.69 3.87 10.77
C PRO A 88 12.98 5.03 11.47
N LYS A 89 12.38 4.80 12.65
CA LYS A 89 11.50 5.81 13.28
C LYS A 89 12.29 7.03 13.76
N GLU A 90 13.53 6.79 14.17
CA GLU A 90 14.52 7.75 14.65
C GLU A 90 14.76 8.86 13.63
N ILE A 91 14.62 8.54 12.34
CA ILE A 91 14.80 9.48 11.24
C ILE A 91 13.62 10.45 11.13
N ALA A 92 12.42 10.05 11.53
CA ALA A 92 11.26 10.95 11.51
C ALA A 92 11.45 12.14 12.47
N GLU A 93 12.12 11.92 13.60
CA GLU A 93 12.42 12.95 14.58
C GLU A 93 13.52 13.93 14.11
N LEU A 94 14.27 13.59 13.05
CA LEU A 94 15.40 14.39 12.54
C LEU A 94 15.02 15.30 11.36
N ILE A 95 13.87 15.06 10.73
CA ILE A 95 13.43 15.76 9.50
C ILE A 95 12.24 16.70 9.79
N HIS A 96 11.83 16.81 11.05
CA HIS A 96 10.79 17.74 11.52
C HIS A 96 11.39 19.03 12.11
#